data_AF-A0A950DSJ1-F1
#
_entry.id   AF-A0A950DSJ1-F1
#
_cell.length_a   1.000
_cell.length_b   1.000
_cell.length_c   1.000
_cell.angle_alpha   90.00
_cell.angle_beta   90.00
_cell.angle_gamma   90.00
#
_symmetry.space_group_name_H-M   'P 1'
#
loop_
_entity.id
_entity.type
_entity.pdbx_description
1 polymer ?
#
loop_
_entity_poly.entity_id
_entity_poly.type
_entity_poly.pdbx_seq_one_letter_code
_entity_poly.pdbx_strand_id
1 'polypeptide(L)'
;MPAVVLLLVACGSPANSSASPSVSAVPAQGGDCVTKDQATQIWHAIDMSLNAIEADPKHAGASAVTTGTALQMLQRYVSQMLEANGWTEHEVDRLDSLAVLSAGCGNATLQLRVSVTVVQDDYLRSNGTVDHHDPEVGMTMHFVDSYERSAGAWKESDFQDLDQPSPSATPELL
;
A
#
# COMPACT_ATOMS: atom_id res chain seq x y z
N MET A 1 -56.83 -1.46 47.04
CA MET A 1 -55.61 -0.62 47.00
C MET A 1 -54.40 -1.56 47.11
N PRO A 2 -53.30 -1.42 46.34
CA PRO A 2 -53.02 -0.65 45.14
C PRO A 2 -52.81 -1.54 43.87
N ALA A 3 -52.66 -0.87 42.73
CA ALA A 3 -52.29 -1.41 41.41
C ALA A 3 -50.77 -1.58 41.28
N VAL A 4 -50.31 -2.53 40.45
CA VAL A 4 -48.99 -2.46 39.80
C VAL A 4 -49.09 -2.91 38.35
N VAL A 5 -48.44 -2.10 37.53
CA VAL A 5 -48.39 -1.95 36.08
C VAL A 5 -47.70 -3.14 35.38
N LEU A 6 -48.29 -3.59 34.28
CA LEU A 6 -47.64 -4.43 33.27
C LEU A 6 -46.66 -3.56 32.45
N LEU A 7 -45.38 -3.93 32.41
CA LEU A 7 -44.40 -3.37 31.45
C LEU A 7 -44.03 -4.46 30.44
N LEU A 8 -44.63 -4.36 29.26
CA LEU A 8 -44.15 -4.94 28.02
C LEU A 8 -42.98 -4.08 27.53
N VAL A 9 -41.79 -4.66 27.38
CA VAL A 9 -40.75 -4.10 26.51
C VAL A 9 -40.26 -5.19 25.56
N ALA A 10 -40.26 -4.79 24.30
CA ALA A 10 -40.18 -5.59 23.10
C ALA A 10 -38.78 -6.13 22.77
N CYS A 11 -38.78 -7.10 21.86
CA CYS A 11 -37.64 -7.71 21.18
C CYS A 11 -36.58 -6.72 20.70
N GLY A 12 -35.31 -7.04 20.95
CA GLY A 12 -34.16 -6.47 20.25
C GLY A 12 -33.23 -7.60 19.83
N SER A 13 -33.06 -7.79 18.52
CA SER A 13 -32.19 -8.78 17.89
C SER A 13 -30.72 -8.65 18.35
N PRO A 14 -29.96 -9.75 18.49
CA PRO A 14 -28.51 -9.65 18.65
C PRO A 14 -27.92 -9.16 17.32
N ALA A 15 -27.40 -7.94 17.32
CA ALA A 15 -26.56 -7.47 16.24
C ALA A 15 -25.27 -8.30 16.24
N ASN A 16 -25.08 -9.11 15.20
CA ASN A 16 -23.78 -9.67 14.85
C ASN A 16 -22.81 -8.50 14.66
N SER A 17 -21.94 -8.25 15.64
CA SER A 17 -20.77 -7.41 15.46
C SER A 17 -19.80 -8.13 14.52
N SER A 18 -19.89 -7.84 13.22
CA SER A 18 -18.81 -8.03 12.28
C SER A 18 -17.65 -7.15 12.74
N ALA A 19 -16.66 -7.75 13.38
CA ALA A 19 -15.40 -7.09 13.67
C ALA A 19 -14.69 -6.84 12.33
N SER A 20 -14.74 -5.60 11.85
CA SER A 20 -13.87 -5.14 10.76
C SER A 20 -12.42 -5.32 11.19
N PRO A 21 -11.51 -5.79 10.30
CA PRO A 21 -10.10 -5.89 10.64
C PRO A 21 -9.60 -4.50 11.01
N SER A 22 -8.99 -4.42 12.19
CA SER A 22 -8.42 -3.18 12.71
C SER A 22 -7.23 -2.83 11.83
N VAL A 23 -7.40 -1.84 10.95
CA VAL A 23 -6.30 -1.19 10.25
C VAL A 23 -5.37 -0.65 11.34
N SER A 24 -4.16 -1.21 11.46
CA SER A 24 -3.15 -0.74 12.41
C SER A 24 -2.99 0.77 12.23
N ALA A 25 -3.39 1.52 13.26
CA ALA A 25 -3.33 2.97 13.23
C ALA A 25 -1.86 3.40 13.07
N VAL A 26 -1.55 3.94 11.90
CA VAL A 26 -0.27 4.61 11.63
C VAL A 26 -0.06 5.70 12.70
N PRO A 27 1.10 5.78 13.36
CA PRO A 27 1.32 6.75 14.44
C PRO A 27 1.02 8.17 13.99
N ALA A 28 0.05 8.78 14.67
CA ALA A 28 -0.30 10.18 14.52
C ALA A 28 0.88 11.08 14.91
N GLN A 29 0.97 12.23 14.23
CA GLN A 29 2.02 13.24 14.35
C GLN A 29 2.52 13.49 15.79
N GLY A 30 3.84 13.54 15.92
CA GLY A 30 4.60 13.97 17.10
C GLY A 30 6.08 14.04 16.71
N GLY A 31 6.86 14.94 17.33
CA GLY A 31 8.23 15.30 16.92
C GLY A 31 9.30 14.20 16.98
N ASP A 32 8.92 12.95 17.12
CA ASP A 32 9.82 11.80 17.21
C ASP A 32 10.07 11.18 15.83
N CYS A 33 11.29 10.69 15.63
CA CYS A 33 11.67 9.96 14.43
C CYS A 33 10.91 8.63 14.32
N VAL A 34 10.61 8.21 13.10
CA VAL A 34 10.02 6.90 12.81
C VAL A 34 11.02 5.81 13.20
N THR A 35 10.60 4.91 14.08
CA THR A 35 11.38 3.72 14.45
C THR A 35 11.34 2.68 13.33
N LYS A 36 12.25 1.70 13.35
CA LYS A 36 12.25 0.60 12.37
C LYS A 36 10.92 -0.17 12.35
N ASP A 37 10.32 -0.42 13.52
CA ASP A 37 9.05 -1.15 13.61
C ASP A 37 7.91 -0.34 13.00
N GLN A 38 7.87 0.97 13.25
CA GLN A 38 6.89 1.86 12.64
C GLN A 38 7.09 2.00 11.13
N ALA A 39 8.34 2.08 10.66
CA ALA A 39 8.67 2.07 9.23
C ALA A 39 8.18 0.79 8.56
N THR A 40 8.35 -0.36 9.21
CA THR A 40 7.86 -1.66 8.72
C THR A 40 6.34 -1.68 8.63
N GLN A 41 5.64 -1.12 9.62
CA GLN A 41 4.17 -1.00 9.59
C GLN A 41 3.68 -0.05 8.50
N ILE A 42 4.39 1.06 8.27
CA ILE A 42 4.08 2.03 7.20
C ILE A 42 4.23 1.36 5.84
N TRP A 43 5.36 0.66 5.62
CA TRP A 43 5.62 -0.09 4.39
C TRP A 43 4.49 -1.09 4.11
N HIS A 44 4.21 -2.00 5.04
CA HIS A 44 3.15 -3.00 4.87
C HIS A 44 1.76 -2.38 4.61
N ALA A 45 1.42 -1.29 5.29
CA ALA A 45 0.12 -0.65 5.10
C ALA A 45 -0.04 -0.05 3.70
N ILE A 46 1.04 0.51 3.16
CA ILE A 46 1.05 1.11 1.81
C ILE A 46 1.06 0.01 0.77
N ASP A 47 1.96 -0.97 0.87
CA ASP A 47 2.04 -2.17 0.05
C ASP A 47 0.68 -2.85 -0.12
N MET A 48 0.03 -3.24 0.99
CA MET A 48 -1.33 -3.81 0.94
C MET A 48 -2.37 -2.90 0.26
N SER A 49 -2.21 -1.58 0.35
CA SER A 49 -3.14 -0.65 -0.28
C SER A 49 -2.90 -0.52 -1.78
N LEU A 50 -1.65 -0.60 -2.23
CA LEU A 50 -1.28 -0.64 -3.65
C LEU A 50 -1.85 -1.89 -4.31
N ASN A 51 -1.59 -3.07 -3.73
CA ASN A 51 -2.10 -4.34 -4.26
C ASN A 51 -3.64 -4.36 -4.27
N ALA A 52 -4.29 -3.69 -3.31
CA ALA A 52 -5.76 -3.54 -3.31
C ALA A 52 -6.27 -2.60 -4.41
N ILE A 53 -5.52 -1.58 -4.80
CA ILE A 53 -5.86 -0.69 -5.92
C ILE A 53 -5.74 -1.46 -7.25
N GLU A 54 -4.70 -2.25 -7.41
CA GLU A 54 -4.45 -3.05 -8.63
C GLU A 54 -5.47 -4.20 -8.77
N ALA A 55 -5.91 -4.77 -7.66
CA ALA A 55 -6.96 -5.78 -7.61
C ALA A 55 -8.39 -5.23 -7.79
N ASP A 56 -8.62 -3.93 -7.60
CA ASP A 56 -9.96 -3.32 -7.80
C ASP A 56 -10.20 -3.00 -9.28
N PRO A 57 -11.29 -3.48 -9.92
CA PRO A 57 -11.60 -3.18 -11.32
C PRO A 57 -11.73 -1.70 -11.69
N LYS A 58 -11.82 -0.79 -10.71
CA LYS A 58 -11.85 0.66 -10.91
C LYS A 58 -10.51 1.34 -10.63
N HIS A 59 -9.54 0.62 -10.08
CA HIS A 59 -8.22 1.13 -9.69
C HIS A 59 -8.25 2.47 -8.93
N ALA A 60 -9.26 2.63 -8.07
CA ALA A 60 -9.49 3.88 -7.35
C ALA A 60 -8.69 3.92 -6.05
N GLY A 61 -8.24 5.11 -5.65
CA GLY A 61 -7.59 5.32 -4.35
C GLY A 61 -6.08 5.59 -4.39
N ALA A 62 -5.45 5.57 -5.57
CA ALA A 62 -4.03 5.87 -5.75
C ALA A 62 -3.54 7.07 -4.94
N SER A 63 -4.21 8.23 -5.03
CA SER A 63 -3.80 9.46 -4.34
C SER A 63 -4.00 9.45 -2.82
N ALA A 64 -4.69 8.44 -2.27
CA ALA A 64 -4.82 8.26 -0.83
C ALA A 64 -3.53 7.71 -0.21
N VAL A 65 -2.76 6.92 -0.97
CA VAL A 65 -1.58 6.18 -0.49
C VAL A 65 -0.29 6.54 -1.22
N THR A 66 -0.38 7.19 -2.37
CA THR A 66 0.76 7.73 -3.12
C THR A 66 0.65 9.24 -3.34
N THR A 67 1.80 9.86 -3.60
CA THR A 67 1.95 11.26 -4.02
C THR A 67 3.18 11.40 -4.92
N GLY A 68 3.54 12.62 -5.31
CA GLY A 68 4.79 12.89 -6.03
C GLY A 68 4.96 12.08 -7.33
N THR A 69 6.13 11.46 -7.46
CA THR A 69 6.50 10.62 -8.61
C THR A 69 5.83 9.25 -8.52
N ALA A 70 5.75 8.66 -7.33
CA ALA A 70 5.09 7.36 -7.12
C ALA A 70 3.64 7.37 -7.62
N LEU A 71 2.87 8.44 -7.35
CA LEU A 71 1.51 8.57 -7.87
C LEU A 71 1.47 8.56 -9.41
N GLN A 72 2.42 9.24 -10.07
CA GLN A 72 2.47 9.27 -11.53
C GLN A 72 2.87 7.91 -12.11
N MET A 73 3.74 7.17 -11.43
CA MET A 73 4.16 5.83 -11.83
C MET A 73 3.02 4.84 -11.69
N LEU A 74 2.33 4.81 -10.55
CA LEU A 74 1.15 3.97 -10.34
C LEU A 74 0.05 4.29 -11.35
N GLN A 75 -0.27 5.57 -11.58
CA GLN A 75 -1.28 5.95 -12.58
C GLN A 75 -0.88 5.51 -14.00
N ARG A 76 0.41 5.59 -14.34
CA ARG A 76 0.91 5.12 -15.63
C ARG A 76 0.78 3.60 -15.74
N TYR A 77 1.20 2.88 -14.70
CA TYR A 77 1.11 1.43 -14.63
C TYR A 77 -0.33 0.95 -14.80
N VAL A 78 -1.25 1.45 -13.96
CA VAL A 78 -2.68 1.16 -14.05
C VAL A 78 -3.22 1.44 -15.44
N SER A 79 -2.98 2.63 -16.00
CA SER A 79 -3.57 3.00 -17.30
C SER A 79 -2.98 2.22 -18.49
N GLN A 80 -1.66 1.96 -18.49
CA GLN A 80 -0.97 1.37 -19.64
C GLN A 80 -0.91 -0.15 -19.60
N MET A 81 -0.90 -0.74 -18.40
CA MET A 81 -0.83 -2.18 -18.20
C MET A 81 -2.22 -2.74 -17.89
N LEU A 82 -2.84 -2.31 -16.80
CA LEU A 82 -4.07 -2.93 -16.30
C LEU A 82 -5.29 -2.54 -17.14
N GLU A 83 -5.61 -1.25 -17.23
CA GLU A 83 -6.80 -0.77 -17.95
C GLU A 83 -6.72 -1.07 -19.45
N ALA A 84 -5.56 -0.86 -20.07
CA ALA A 84 -5.37 -1.08 -21.50
C ALA A 84 -5.57 -2.55 -21.92
N ASN A 85 -5.28 -3.50 -21.03
CA ASN A 85 -5.47 -4.92 -21.27
C ASN A 85 -6.76 -5.49 -20.66
N GLY A 86 -7.50 -4.66 -19.91
CA GLY A 86 -8.71 -5.07 -19.19
C GLY A 86 -8.41 -6.05 -18.06
N TRP A 87 -7.34 -5.79 -17.32
CA TRP A 87 -6.82 -6.60 -16.22
C TRP A 87 -7.04 -5.95 -14.86
N THR A 88 -7.13 -6.77 -13.84
CA THR A 88 -6.73 -6.46 -12.47
C THR A 88 -5.54 -7.35 -12.13
N GLU A 89 -4.82 -7.01 -11.09
CA GLU A 89 -3.64 -7.77 -10.67
C GLU A 89 -3.77 -8.21 -9.22
N HIS A 90 -3.24 -9.38 -8.92
CA HIS A 90 -3.14 -9.89 -7.56
C HIS A 90 -1.69 -10.25 -7.25
N GLU A 91 -0.95 -9.22 -6.85
CA GLU A 91 0.41 -9.36 -6.37
C GLU A 91 0.44 -9.63 -4.86
N VAL A 92 1.39 -10.47 -4.43
CA VAL A 92 1.70 -10.71 -3.02
C VAL A 92 3.20 -10.66 -2.81
N ASP A 93 3.60 -9.72 -1.96
CA ASP A 93 4.99 -9.49 -1.61
C ASP A 93 5.37 -10.04 -0.25
N ARG A 94 6.58 -10.59 -0.16
CA ARG A 94 7.24 -10.90 1.11
C ARG A 94 8.38 -9.93 1.34
N LEU A 95 8.23 -9.09 2.36
CA LEU A 95 9.33 -8.28 2.87
C LEU A 95 10.43 -9.17 3.49
N ASP A 96 11.59 -9.26 2.82
CA ASP A 96 12.74 -10.02 3.29
C ASP A 96 13.63 -9.19 4.22
N SER A 97 13.82 -7.91 3.90
CA SER A 97 14.54 -6.99 4.78
C SER A 97 14.13 -5.53 4.60
N LEU A 98 14.30 -4.75 5.66
CA LEU A 98 14.04 -3.32 5.70
C LEU A 98 15.12 -2.61 6.53
N ALA A 99 15.69 -1.55 5.99
CA ALA A 99 16.62 -0.65 6.65
C ALA A 99 16.13 0.79 6.53
N VAL A 100 16.11 1.52 7.64
CA VAL A 100 15.76 2.95 7.65
C VAL A 100 17.00 3.75 7.25
N LEU A 101 16.94 4.41 6.10
CA LEU A 101 18.00 5.31 5.60
C LEU A 101 17.81 6.73 6.16
N SER A 102 16.57 7.20 6.20
CA SER A 102 16.15 8.45 6.84
C SER A 102 14.91 8.19 7.68
N ALA A 103 14.94 8.51 8.96
CA ALA A 103 13.86 8.20 9.90
C ALA A 103 12.66 9.16 9.84
N GLY A 104 12.58 10.06 8.86
CA GLY A 104 11.41 10.94 8.66
C GLY A 104 11.01 11.74 9.89
N CYS A 105 11.98 12.24 10.66
CA CYS A 105 11.72 12.97 11.90
C CYS A 105 10.91 14.26 11.64
N GLY A 106 9.87 14.51 12.44
CA GLY A 106 8.96 15.63 12.21
C GLY A 106 8.21 15.51 10.89
N ASN A 107 8.51 16.41 9.94
CA ASN A 107 7.93 16.42 8.58
C ASN A 107 8.95 16.02 7.49
N ALA A 108 10.12 15.50 7.88
CA ALA A 108 11.09 15.01 6.91
C ALA A 108 10.60 13.72 6.22
N THR A 109 11.12 13.46 5.03
CA THR A 109 10.88 12.23 4.29
C THR A 109 11.45 11.02 5.04
N LEU A 110 10.63 9.98 5.17
CA LEU A 110 11.06 8.65 5.57
C LEU A 110 11.63 7.96 4.33
N GLN A 111 12.87 7.47 4.41
CA GLN A 111 13.47 6.68 3.33
C GLN A 111 13.84 5.30 3.83
N LEU A 112 13.41 4.28 3.11
CA LEU A 112 13.64 2.89 3.43
C LEU A 112 14.45 2.25 2.31
N ARG A 113 15.41 1.39 2.65
CA ARG A 113 15.91 0.39 1.72
C ARG A 113 15.22 -0.91 2.04
N VAL A 114 14.51 -1.47 1.07
CA VAL A 114 13.78 -2.73 1.23
C VAL A 114 14.31 -3.78 0.27
N SER A 115 14.13 -5.04 0.67
CA SER A 115 14.31 -6.20 -0.18
C SER A 115 13.05 -7.03 -0.07
N VAL A 116 12.46 -7.33 -1.22
CA VAL A 116 11.13 -7.92 -1.34
C VAL A 116 11.22 -9.10 -2.28
N THR A 117 10.59 -10.22 -1.95
CA THR A 117 10.37 -11.33 -2.88
C THR A 117 8.92 -11.34 -3.33
N VAL A 118 8.69 -11.30 -4.64
CA VAL A 118 7.36 -11.50 -5.23
C VAL A 118 6.98 -12.97 -5.01
N VAL A 119 5.93 -13.21 -4.23
CA VAL A 119 5.45 -14.56 -3.91
C VAL A 119 4.40 -15.01 -4.92
N GLN A 120 3.60 -14.07 -5.40
CA GLN A 120 2.55 -14.30 -6.36
C GLN A 120 2.41 -13.03 -7.18
N ASP A 121 2.23 -13.20 -8.48
CA ASP A 121 1.76 -12.14 -9.35
C ASP A 121 0.91 -12.76 -10.46
N ASP A 122 -0.35 -12.33 -10.51
CA ASP A 122 -1.39 -12.89 -11.35
C ASP A 122 -2.20 -11.75 -11.99
N TYR A 123 -2.30 -11.77 -13.32
CA TYR A 123 -3.17 -10.86 -14.05
C TYR A 123 -4.52 -11.52 -14.33
N LEU A 124 -5.60 -10.91 -13.84
CA LEU A 124 -6.96 -11.40 -13.98
C LEU A 124 -7.73 -10.57 -15.00
N ARG A 125 -8.27 -11.24 -16.02
CA ARG A 125 -9.23 -10.63 -16.94
C ARG A 125 -10.63 -10.65 -16.35
N SER A 126 -11.48 -9.71 -16.79
CA SER A 126 -12.91 -9.64 -16.42
C SER A 126 -13.73 -10.91 -16.72
N ASN A 127 -13.27 -11.77 -17.63
CA ASN A 127 -13.87 -13.07 -17.94
C ASN A 127 -13.41 -14.20 -16.99
N GLY A 128 -12.59 -13.90 -15.99
CA GLY A 128 -12.03 -14.85 -15.02
C GLY A 128 -10.82 -15.64 -15.52
N THR A 129 -10.29 -15.34 -16.71
CA THR A 129 -9.02 -15.92 -17.15
C THR A 129 -7.87 -15.30 -16.36
N VAL A 130 -7.01 -16.16 -15.82
CA VAL A 130 -5.77 -15.79 -15.14
C VAL A 130 -4.61 -15.95 -16.12
N ASP A 131 -3.75 -14.95 -16.18
CA ASP A 131 -2.46 -15.00 -16.85
C ASP A 131 -1.37 -14.95 -15.78
N HIS A 132 -0.60 -16.03 -15.65
CA HIS A 132 0.53 -16.14 -14.73
C HIS A 132 1.78 -15.49 -15.33
N HIS A 133 1.62 -14.27 -15.86
CA HIS A 133 2.56 -13.71 -16.82
C HIS A 133 3.86 -13.19 -16.21
N ASP A 134 4.35 -13.75 -15.10
CA ASP A 134 5.46 -13.09 -14.42
C ASP A 134 6.73 -13.92 -14.19
N PRO A 135 7.85 -13.59 -14.87
CA PRO A 135 9.16 -14.13 -14.55
C PRO A 135 9.67 -13.70 -13.17
N GLU A 136 9.04 -12.71 -12.53
CA GLU A 136 9.50 -12.10 -11.27
C GLU A 136 9.04 -12.89 -10.04
N VAL A 137 8.06 -13.80 -10.17
CA VAL A 137 7.66 -14.68 -9.06
C VAL A 137 8.85 -15.52 -8.58
N GLY A 138 9.19 -15.35 -7.31
CA GLY A 138 10.34 -15.97 -6.65
C GLY A 138 11.65 -15.19 -6.82
N MET A 139 11.65 -14.09 -7.55
CA MET A 139 12.77 -13.15 -7.59
C MET A 139 12.72 -12.23 -6.37
N THR A 140 13.92 -11.89 -5.89
CA THR A 140 14.09 -10.87 -4.85
C THR A 140 14.51 -9.57 -5.50
N MET A 141 13.75 -8.52 -5.29
CA MET A 141 13.98 -7.16 -5.75
C MET A 141 14.45 -6.27 -4.60
N HIS A 142 15.15 -5.19 -4.93
CA HIS A 142 15.68 -4.24 -3.97
C HIS A 142 15.24 -2.82 -4.34
N PHE A 143 14.63 -2.13 -3.38
CA PHE A 143 14.12 -0.79 -3.59
C PHE A 143 14.68 0.22 -2.59
N VAL A 144 14.67 1.49 -3.01
CA VAL A 144 14.64 2.63 -2.10
C VAL A 144 13.28 3.29 -2.19
N ASP A 145 12.50 3.20 -1.13
CA ASP A 145 11.16 3.76 -1.03
C ASP A 145 11.19 5.04 -0.21
N SER A 146 10.54 6.08 -0.71
CA SER A 146 10.42 7.37 -0.03
C SER A 146 8.98 7.64 0.33
N TYR A 147 8.76 8.08 1.57
CA TYR A 147 7.44 8.40 2.10
C TYR A 147 7.40 9.81 2.68
N GLU A 148 6.28 10.48 2.44
CA GLU A 148 5.99 11.81 2.95
C GLU A 148 4.68 11.84 3.73
N ARG A 149 4.59 12.75 4.71
CA ARG A 149 3.33 13.01 5.42
C ARG A 149 2.47 13.97 4.60
N SER A 150 1.29 13.51 4.18
CA SER A 150 0.32 14.32 3.45
C SER A 150 -1.09 14.09 4.01
N ALA A 151 -1.80 15.17 4.33
CA ALA A 151 -3.15 15.14 4.92
C ALA A 151 -3.27 14.24 6.18
N GLY A 152 -2.21 14.15 6.98
CA GLY A 152 -2.19 13.37 8.22
C GLY A 152 -1.86 11.88 8.07
N ALA A 153 -1.59 11.40 6.85
CA ALA A 153 -1.17 10.02 6.56
C ALA A 153 0.24 9.99 5.93
N TRP A 154 0.93 8.86 6.05
CA TRP A 154 2.10 8.58 5.21
C TRP A 154 1.64 8.16 3.83
N LYS A 155 2.33 8.65 2.81
CA LYS A 155 2.14 8.27 1.41
C LYS A 155 3.48 8.02 0.77
N GLU A 156 3.55 7.04 -0.11
CA GLU A 156 4.73 6.84 -0.93
C GLU A 156 4.83 8.00 -1.93
N SER A 157 5.99 8.66 -1.94
CA SER A 157 6.26 9.83 -2.78
C SER A 157 7.15 9.49 -3.97
N ASP A 158 8.01 8.49 -3.81
CA ASP A 158 8.97 8.05 -4.81
C ASP A 158 9.40 6.61 -4.51
N PHE A 159 9.75 5.84 -5.55
CA PHE A 159 10.36 4.52 -5.40
C PHE A 159 11.45 4.36 -6.46
N GLN A 160 12.53 3.69 -6.08
CA GLN A 160 13.65 3.40 -6.97
C GLN A 160 13.99 1.92 -6.92
N ASP A 161 13.82 1.24 -8.04
CA ASP A 161 14.39 -0.09 -8.29
C ASP A 161 15.92 0.00 -8.38
N LEU A 162 16.61 -0.75 -7.51
CA LEU A 162 18.07 -0.81 -7.44
C LEU A 162 18.67 -1.92 -8.30
N ASP A 163 17.85 -2.84 -8.80
CA ASP A 163 18.26 -3.95 -9.66
C ASP A 163 18.19 -3.54 -11.15
N GLN A 164 17.47 -2.47 -11.48
CA GLN A 164 17.53 -1.81 -12.79
C GLN A 164 18.67 -0.78 -12.85
N PRO A 165 19.36 -0.64 -14.00
CA PRO A 165 20.34 0.43 -14.16
C PRO A 165 19.64 1.78 -13.99
N SER A 166 20.17 2.65 -13.12
CA SER A 166 19.66 4.02 -12.99
C SER A 166 19.54 4.64 -14.38
N PRO A 167 18.40 5.28 -14.73
CA PRO A 167 18.30 6.00 -15.98
C PRO A 167 19.46 6.99 -16.00
N SER A 168 20.39 6.76 -16.94
CA SER A 168 21.68 7.44 -17.00
C SER A 168 21.49 8.93 -16.82
N ALA A 169 22.20 9.52 -15.86
CA ALA A 169 22.35 10.96 -15.75
C ALA A 169 22.66 11.54 -17.14
N THR A 170 21.98 12.63 -17.46
CA THR A 170 22.14 13.44 -18.66
C THR A 170 23.60 13.47 -19.13
N PRO A 171 23.90 13.28 -20.43
CA PRO A 171 25.29 13.38 -20.89
C PRO A 171 25.86 14.73 -20.48
N GLU A 172 26.95 14.73 -19.71
CA GLU A 172 27.76 15.93 -19.54
C GLU A 172 28.21 16.36 -20.93
N LEU A 173 27.77 17.55 -21.35
CA LEU A 173 28.34 18.24 -22.50
C LEU A 173 29.80 18.57 -22.15
N LEU A 174 30.73 17.84 -22.77
CA LEU A 174 32.12 18.25 -22.92
C LEU A 174 32.23 19.49 -23.81
#